data_AF-A0A519MX74-F1
#
_entry.id   AF-A0A519MX74-F1
#
_cell.length_a   1.000
_cell.length_b   1.000
_cell.length_c   1.000
_cell.angle_alpha   90.00
_cell.angle_beta   90.00
_cell.angle_gamma   90.00
#
_symmetry.space_group_name_H-M   'P 1'
#
loop_
_entity.id
_entity.type
_entity.pdbx_description
1 polymer ?
#
loop_
_entity_poly.entity_id
_entity_poly.type
_entity_poly.pdbx_seq_one_letter_code
_entity_poly.pdbx_strand_id
1 'polypeptide(L)'
;MDKILTKDEVSEIVNKHYARSGILNTLLSDSTYREYTRIDDSRYSRKEQTHGLTIYESKVPFIMLLTLAAFFLFSFPMFNAGNPTPDFVKILYGISALLIVFSLFKIFFVNKIFMQTTASSFRLKEEREIKWSDVLVTGIYVVRGKSSQDYVILGLNDGEVVKILIEFGSLSARDFIRMIHLNNEQP
;
A
#
# COMPACT_ATOMS: atom_id res chain seq x y z
N MET A 1 26.54 20.48 7.75
CA MET A 1 25.93 19.92 8.98
C MET A 1 24.45 20.14 8.80
N ASP A 2 23.72 19.09 8.41
CA ASP A 2 22.28 19.21 8.19
C ASP A 2 21.61 19.40 9.54
N LYS A 3 20.71 20.40 9.62
CA LYS A 3 20.03 20.77 10.85
C LYS A 3 19.02 19.67 11.19
N ILE A 4 19.20 19.00 12.33
CA ILE A 4 18.18 18.10 12.89
C ILE A 4 17.04 18.97 13.42
N LEU A 5 15.84 18.75 12.90
CA LEU A 5 14.63 19.45 13.29
C LEU A 5 13.94 18.76 14.48
N THR A 6 13.22 19.56 15.26
CA THR A 6 12.35 19.08 16.32
C THR A 6 11.03 18.55 15.76
N LYS A 7 10.32 17.73 16.55
CA LYS A 7 9.02 17.19 16.18
C LYS A 7 8.01 18.29 15.82
N ASP A 8 8.01 19.40 16.56
CA ASP A 8 7.10 20.51 16.34
C ASP A 8 7.39 21.24 15.02
N GLU A 9 8.67 21.48 14.71
CA GLU A 9 9.10 22.05 13.41
C GLU A 9 8.67 21.15 12.24
N VAL A 10 8.85 19.83 12.36
CA VAL A 10 8.46 18.87 11.32
C VAL A 10 6.94 18.77 11.19
N SER A 11 6.20 18.78 12.29
CA SER A 11 4.73 18.78 12.27
C SER A 11 4.20 20.03 11.57
N GLU A 12 4.80 21.20 11.78
CA GLU A 12 4.44 22.42 11.06
C GLU A 12 4.66 22.28 9.54
N ILE A 13 5.79 21.70 9.11
CA ILE A 13 6.09 21.45 7.69
C ILE A 13 5.06 20.51 7.06
N VAL A 14 4.73 19.41 7.74
CA VAL A 14 3.75 18.41 7.27
C VAL A 14 2.36 19.03 7.21
N ASN A 15 1.94 19.75 8.26
CA ASN A 15 0.64 20.40 8.31
C ASN A 15 0.49 21.49 7.25
N LYS A 16 1.55 22.25 6.95
CA LYS A 16 1.54 23.22 5.84
C LYS A 16 1.34 22.55 4.48
N HIS A 17 1.87 21.35 4.28
CA HIS A 17 1.71 20.58 3.04
C HIS A 17 0.36 19.89 2.92
N TYR A 18 -0.12 19.26 3.99
CA TYR A 18 -1.24 18.32 3.95
C TYR A 18 -2.47 18.75 4.77
N ALA A 19 -2.29 19.56 5.81
CA ALA A 19 -3.36 20.01 6.70
C ALA A 19 -3.99 21.35 6.29
N ARG A 20 -3.61 21.93 5.13
CA ARG A 20 -4.24 23.12 4.56
C ARG A 20 -5.74 22.87 4.34
N SER A 21 -6.49 23.14 5.40
CA SER A 21 -7.93 23.29 5.42
C SER A 21 -8.24 24.78 5.49
N GLY A 22 -9.16 25.22 4.65
CA GLY A 22 -9.56 26.62 4.57
C GLY A 22 -10.55 26.84 3.44
N ILE A 23 -11.76 26.28 3.59
CA ILE A 23 -13.01 26.64 2.88
C ILE A 23 -13.10 26.22 1.39
N LEU A 24 -12.05 26.32 0.58
CA LEU A 24 -12.15 26.03 -0.87
C LEU A 24 -12.05 24.54 -1.23
N ASN A 25 -11.33 23.75 -0.43
CA ASN A 25 -11.18 22.32 -0.66
C ASN A 25 -12.42 21.51 -0.25
N THR A 26 -13.30 22.08 0.56
CA THR A 26 -14.58 21.45 0.96
C THR A 26 -15.57 21.35 -0.19
N LEU A 27 -15.36 22.09 -1.28
CA LEU A 27 -16.20 22.06 -2.49
C LEU A 27 -15.62 21.21 -3.63
N LEU A 28 -14.32 20.87 -3.61
CA LEU A 28 -13.62 20.28 -4.76
C LEU A 28 -12.64 19.14 -4.44
N SER A 29 -12.23 18.93 -3.17
CA SER A 29 -11.30 17.86 -2.81
C SER A 29 -11.90 16.94 -1.76
N ASP A 30 -12.08 15.68 -2.12
CA ASP A 30 -12.57 14.61 -1.25
C ASP A 30 -11.41 13.99 -0.44
N SER A 31 -10.39 14.79 -0.09
CA SER A 31 -9.19 14.34 0.61
C SER A 31 -9.15 14.83 2.06
N THR A 32 -8.54 14.04 2.94
CA THR A 32 -8.46 14.34 4.37
C THR A 32 -7.13 13.87 4.93
N TYR A 33 -6.43 14.76 5.61
CA TYR A 33 -5.22 14.44 6.36
C TYR A 33 -5.52 14.38 7.87
N ARG A 34 -4.92 13.41 8.56
CA ARG A 34 -4.89 13.36 10.02
C ARG A 34 -3.54 12.86 10.51
N GLU A 35 -2.91 13.64 11.37
CA GLU A 35 -1.70 13.22 12.11
C GLU A 35 -2.08 12.21 13.20
N TYR A 36 -1.21 11.22 13.45
CA TYR A 36 -1.39 10.19 14.48
C TYR A 36 -0.19 10.15 15.41
N THR A 37 -0.41 10.46 16.68
CA THR A 37 0.60 10.29 17.73
C THR A 37 0.65 8.86 18.26
N ARG A 38 -0.44 8.11 18.12
CA ARG A 38 -0.57 6.70 18.52
C ARG A 38 -1.70 6.03 17.76
N ILE A 39 -1.60 4.70 17.59
CA ILE A 39 -2.67 3.84 17.07
C ILE A 39 -2.83 2.65 18.00
N ASP A 40 -4.01 2.50 18.60
CA ASP A 40 -4.31 1.39 19.51
C ASP A 40 -4.91 0.17 18.81
N ASP A 41 -5.52 0.38 17.64
CA ASP A 41 -6.21 -0.65 16.86
C ASP A 41 -5.33 -1.10 15.68
N SER A 42 -4.50 -2.12 15.93
CA SER A 42 -3.53 -2.70 15.00
C SER A 42 -3.31 -4.18 15.30
N ARG A 43 -2.95 -4.94 14.26
CA ARG A 43 -2.56 -6.37 14.40
C ARG A 43 -1.23 -6.54 15.14
N TYR A 44 -0.42 -5.48 15.22
CA TYR A 44 0.89 -5.48 15.88
C TYR A 44 0.79 -4.82 17.26
N SER A 45 1.13 -5.61 18.28
CA SER A 45 1.08 -5.19 19.69
C SER A 45 2.46 -5.05 20.32
N ARG A 46 3.47 -5.74 19.77
CA ARG A 46 4.83 -5.77 20.31
C ARG A 46 5.88 -5.56 19.24
N LYS A 47 7.02 -4.97 19.62
CA LYS A 47 8.13 -4.65 18.71
C LYS A 47 8.73 -5.89 18.03
N GLU A 48 8.83 -7.00 18.75
CA GLU A 48 9.42 -8.26 18.25
C GLU A 48 8.64 -8.84 17.06
N GLN A 49 7.34 -8.56 16.96
CA GLN A 49 6.50 -8.99 15.84
C GLN A 49 6.85 -8.29 14.53
N THR A 50 7.61 -7.19 14.60
CA THR A 50 7.94 -6.34 13.47
C THR A 50 9.38 -6.50 13.01
N HIS A 51 10.25 -7.20 13.75
CA HIS A 51 11.65 -7.39 13.40
C HIS A 51 11.81 -8.44 12.30
N GLY A 52 12.56 -8.12 11.24
CA GLY A 52 12.85 -9.07 10.15
C GLY A 52 11.64 -9.41 9.29
N LEU A 53 10.57 -8.63 9.39
CA LEU A 53 9.32 -8.86 8.68
C LEU A 53 9.49 -8.43 7.20
N THR A 54 9.06 -9.30 6.29
CA THR A 54 9.03 -9.00 4.85
C THR A 54 7.57 -8.98 4.40
N ILE A 55 7.11 -7.82 3.93
CA ILE A 55 5.76 -7.60 3.40
C ILE A 55 5.84 -7.54 1.89
N TYR A 56 5.03 -8.37 1.24
CA TYR A 56 4.88 -8.39 -0.21
C TYR A 56 3.73 -7.50 -0.67
N GLU A 57 3.77 -7.06 -1.92
CA GLU A 57 2.62 -6.40 -2.55
C GLU A 57 1.37 -7.31 -2.51
N SER A 58 0.18 -6.69 -2.57
CA SER A 58 -1.09 -7.40 -2.38
C SER A 58 -1.30 -8.55 -3.35
N LYS A 59 -1.79 -9.69 -2.84
CA LYS A 59 -2.18 -10.85 -3.66
C LYS A 59 -3.59 -10.73 -4.25
N VAL A 60 -4.32 -9.65 -4.00
CA VAL A 60 -5.70 -9.49 -4.50
C VAL A 60 -5.78 -9.55 -6.03
N PRO A 61 -4.91 -8.87 -6.81
CA PRO A 61 -4.92 -9.00 -8.27
C PRO A 61 -4.69 -10.44 -8.74
N PHE A 62 -3.83 -11.17 -8.02
CA PHE A 62 -3.57 -12.59 -8.29
C PHE A 62 -4.83 -13.45 -8.06
N ILE A 63 -5.49 -13.31 -6.91
CA ILE A 63 -6.70 -14.07 -6.58
C ILE A 63 -7.81 -13.77 -7.60
N MET A 64 -7.96 -12.50 -7.99
CA MET A 64 -8.92 -12.09 -9.01
C MET A 64 -8.62 -12.75 -10.37
N LEU A 65 -7.36 -12.69 -10.83
CA LEU A 65 -6.92 -13.33 -12.07
C LEU A 65 -7.07 -14.86 -12.03
N LEU A 66 -6.79 -15.50 -10.89
CA LEU A 66 -6.96 -16.93 -10.71
C LEU A 66 -8.44 -17.32 -10.78
N THR A 67 -9.31 -16.51 -10.16
CA THR A 67 -10.77 -16.71 -10.19
C THR A 67 -11.30 -16.54 -11.62
N LEU A 68 -10.84 -15.51 -12.35
CA LEU A 68 -11.14 -15.34 -13.77
C LEU A 68 -10.64 -16.52 -14.59
N ALA A 69 -9.40 -16.97 -14.39
CA ALA A 69 -8.86 -18.14 -15.08
C ALA A 69 -9.67 -19.40 -14.81
N ALA A 70 -10.06 -19.64 -13.55
CA ALA A 70 -10.89 -20.76 -13.17
C ALA A 70 -12.26 -20.68 -13.86
N PHE A 71 -12.90 -19.52 -13.85
CA PHE A 71 -14.15 -19.29 -14.58
C PHE A 71 -14.00 -19.61 -16.08
N PHE A 72 -12.89 -19.17 -16.70
CA PHE A 72 -12.59 -19.48 -18.10
C PHE A 72 -12.30 -20.99 -18.32
N LEU A 73 -11.67 -21.69 -17.38
CA LEU A 73 -11.46 -23.14 -17.52
C LEU A 73 -12.77 -23.92 -17.38
N PHE A 74 -13.63 -23.53 -16.44
CA PHE A 74 -14.90 -24.22 -16.19
C PHE A 74 -15.99 -23.91 -17.22
N SER A 75 -15.99 -22.72 -17.82
CA SER A 75 -16.94 -22.38 -18.88
C SER A 75 -16.49 -22.83 -20.28
N PHE A 76 -15.21 -23.16 -20.47
CA PHE A 76 -14.67 -23.65 -21.75
C PHE A 76 -15.41 -24.88 -22.32
N PRO A 77 -15.72 -25.92 -21.52
CA PRO A 77 -16.52 -27.06 -22.00
C PRO A 77 -17.89 -26.65 -22.53
N MET A 78 -18.56 -25.64 -21.96
CA MET A 78 -19.86 -25.17 -22.45
C MET A 78 -19.77 -24.45 -23.81
N PHE A 79 -18.65 -23.77 -24.07
CA PHE A 79 -18.40 -23.14 -25.38
C PHE A 79 -17.99 -24.15 -26.45
N ASN A 80 -17.41 -25.29 -26.05
CA ASN A 80 -16.92 -26.33 -26.94
C ASN A 80 -17.92 -27.49 -27.16
N ALA A 81 -18.93 -27.63 -26.30
CA ALA A 81 -19.97 -28.66 -26.39
C ALA A 81 -21.02 -28.30 -27.44
N GLY A 82 -20.67 -28.40 -28.74
CA GLY A 82 -21.61 -28.44 -29.87
C GLY A 82 -22.58 -27.25 -30.04
N ASN A 83 -22.50 -26.23 -29.19
CA ASN A 83 -23.38 -25.08 -29.17
C ASN A 83 -23.13 -24.20 -30.40
N PRO A 84 -24.15 -23.50 -30.93
CA PRO A 84 -24.06 -22.59 -32.07
C PRO A 84 -23.31 -21.28 -31.73
N THR A 85 -22.32 -21.34 -30.84
CA THR A 85 -21.48 -20.19 -30.51
C THR A 85 -20.66 -19.82 -31.75
N PRO A 86 -20.72 -18.56 -32.23
CA PRO A 86 -19.97 -18.14 -33.40
C PRO A 86 -18.46 -18.35 -33.22
N ASP A 87 -17.75 -18.72 -34.29
CA ASP A 87 -16.31 -18.99 -34.23
C ASP A 87 -15.49 -17.76 -33.79
N PHE A 88 -15.97 -16.56 -34.11
CA PHE A 88 -15.41 -15.31 -33.59
C PHE A 88 -15.37 -15.27 -32.05
N VAL A 89 -16.43 -15.73 -31.39
CA VAL A 89 -16.52 -15.75 -29.91
C VAL A 89 -15.54 -16.76 -29.33
N LYS A 90 -15.37 -17.92 -29.99
CA LYS A 90 -14.39 -18.94 -29.58
C LYS A 90 -12.95 -18.43 -29.69
N ILE A 91 -12.64 -17.69 -30.76
CA ILE A 91 -11.32 -17.07 -30.95
C ILE A 91 -11.04 -16.01 -29.87
N LEU A 92 -12.01 -15.11 -29.62
CA LEU A 92 -11.89 -14.08 -28.59
C LEU A 92 -11.68 -14.70 -27.20
N TYR A 93 -12.37 -15.80 -26.93
CA TYR A 93 -12.23 -16.57 -25.70
C TYR A 93 -10.83 -17.15 -25.53
N GLY A 94 -10.29 -17.79 -26.58
CA GLY A 94 -8.94 -18.37 -26.57
C GLY A 94 -7.85 -17.31 -26.33
N ILE A 95 -7.96 -16.15 -26.99
CA ILE A 95 -7.04 -15.02 -26.79
C ILE A 95 -7.12 -14.51 -25.35
N SER A 96 -8.32 -14.35 -24.81
CA SER A 96 -8.54 -13.89 -23.43
C SER A 96 -7.93 -14.86 -22.41
N ALA A 97 -8.11 -16.16 -22.61
CA ALA A 97 -7.51 -17.19 -21.76
C ALA A 97 -5.97 -17.15 -21.78
N LEU A 98 -5.35 -17.00 -22.97
CA LEU A 98 -3.89 -16.84 -23.10
C LEU A 98 -3.38 -15.61 -22.37
N LEU A 99 -4.08 -14.47 -22.49
CA LEU A 99 -3.71 -13.23 -21.78
C LEU A 99 -3.80 -13.38 -20.26
N ILE A 100 -4.82 -14.08 -19.76
CA ILE A 100 -4.96 -14.37 -18.32
C ILE A 100 -3.82 -15.25 -17.84
N VAL A 101 -3.49 -16.33 -18.56
CA VAL A 101 -2.36 -17.23 -18.22
C VAL A 101 -1.04 -16.47 -18.23
N PHE A 102 -0.79 -15.64 -19.23
CA PHE A 102 0.42 -14.80 -19.30
C PHE A 102 0.49 -13.80 -18.13
N SER A 103 -0.64 -13.20 -17.76
CA SER A 103 -0.73 -12.28 -16.61
C SER A 103 -0.48 -12.99 -15.29
N LEU A 104 -1.03 -14.20 -15.10
CA LEU A 104 -0.78 -15.04 -13.93
C LEU A 104 0.70 -15.45 -13.84
N PHE A 105 1.30 -15.85 -14.97
CA PHE A 105 2.72 -16.17 -15.04
C PHE A 105 3.56 -14.98 -14.57
N LYS A 106 3.32 -13.78 -15.11
CA LYS A 106 4.04 -12.57 -14.71
C LYS A 106 3.95 -12.30 -13.20
N ILE A 107 2.79 -12.52 -12.58
CA ILE A 107 2.63 -12.32 -11.14
C ILE A 107 3.39 -13.38 -10.33
N PHE A 108 3.35 -14.66 -10.74
CA PHE A 108 4.05 -15.74 -10.06
C PHE A 108 5.57 -15.50 -9.98
N PHE A 109 6.17 -14.95 -11.04
CA PHE A 109 7.61 -14.72 -11.12
C PHE A 109 8.05 -13.33 -10.65
N VAL A 110 7.11 -12.41 -10.40
CA VAL A 110 7.40 -11.01 -10.03
C VAL A 110 6.62 -10.64 -8.77
N ASN A 111 6.79 -11.40 -7.70
CA ASN A 111 6.34 -10.98 -6.38
C ASN A 111 7.28 -9.87 -5.87
N LYS A 112 6.83 -8.63 -5.99
CA LYS A 112 7.60 -7.49 -5.52
C LYS A 112 7.49 -7.35 -4.00
N ILE A 113 8.64 -7.13 -3.38
CA ILE A 113 8.72 -6.84 -1.96
C ILE A 113 8.27 -5.40 -1.76
N PHE A 114 7.23 -5.21 -0.96
CA PHE A 114 6.70 -3.89 -0.64
C PHE A 114 7.51 -3.24 0.48
N MET A 115 7.78 -3.99 1.56
CA MET A 115 8.54 -3.51 2.70
C MET A 115 9.36 -4.62 3.35
N GLN A 116 10.58 -4.29 3.77
CA GLN A 116 11.39 -5.11 4.67
C GLN A 116 11.71 -4.32 5.92
N THR A 117 11.68 -4.97 7.08
CA THR A 117 12.01 -4.33 8.35
C THR A 117 13.23 -4.98 8.99
N THR A 118 14.02 -4.14 9.65
CA THR A 118 15.09 -4.55 10.56
C THR A 118 14.74 -4.10 11.99
N ALA A 119 15.62 -4.36 12.95
CA ALA A 119 15.43 -3.87 14.32
C ALA A 119 15.52 -2.34 14.45
N SER A 120 16.16 -1.65 13.50
CA SER A 120 16.44 -0.21 13.56
C SER A 120 15.91 0.59 12.37
N SER A 121 15.47 -0.08 11.30
CA SER A 121 15.04 0.56 10.06
C SER A 121 13.96 -0.23 9.32
N PHE A 122 13.42 0.39 8.28
CA PHE A 122 12.64 -0.27 7.25
C PHE A 122 13.09 0.19 5.86
N ARG A 123 12.89 -0.67 4.88
CA ARG A 123 13.14 -0.40 3.46
C ARG A 123 11.85 -0.59 2.68
N LEU A 124 11.47 0.41 1.89
CA LEU A 124 10.30 0.35 1.01
C LEU A 124 10.75 0.05 -0.42
N LYS A 125 10.08 -0.89 -1.08
CA LYS A 125 10.25 -1.22 -2.51
C LYS A 125 11.72 -1.36 -2.97
N GLU A 126 12.58 -1.81 -2.07
CA GLU A 126 14.04 -1.94 -2.27
C GLU A 126 14.81 -0.63 -2.60
N GLU A 127 14.19 0.54 -2.46
CA GLU A 127 14.80 1.82 -2.87
C GLU A 127 15.64 2.45 -1.76
N ARG A 128 14.99 2.84 -0.65
CA ARG A 128 15.62 3.59 0.44
C ARG A 128 15.31 2.97 1.78
N GLU A 129 16.34 2.94 2.62
CA GLU A 129 16.24 2.57 4.02
C GLU A 129 16.02 3.81 4.88
N ILE A 130 15.02 3.75 5.76
CA ILE A 130 14.65 4.82 6.70
C ILE A 130 14.77 4.23 8.10
N LYS A 131 15.52 4.88 9.00
CA LYS A 131 15.60 4.42 10.39
C LYS A 131 14.30 4.79 11.11
N TRP A 132 13.86 3.93 12.02
CA TRP A 132 12.68 4.22 12.84
C TRP A 132 12.84 5.58 13.54
N SER A 133 14.03 5.80 14.14
CA SER A 133 14.39 7.01 14.89
C SER A 133 14.36 8.30 14.09
N ASP A 134 14.46 8.21 12.76
CA ASP A 134 14.42 9.40 11.91
C ASP A 134 12.99 9.89 11.71
N VAL A 135 11.98 9.03 11.93
CA VAL A 135 10.56 9.37 11.78
C VAL A 135 10.07 10.11 13.03
N LEU A 136 9.78 11.41 12.91
CA LEU A 136 9.28 12.24 14.02
C LEU A 136 7.76 12.40 14.00
N VAL A 137 7.17 12.41 12.81
CA VAL A 137 5.73 12.65 12.62
C VAL A 137 5.17 11.57 11.69
N THR A 138 4.00 11.04 12.03
CA THR A 138 3.26 10.11 11.17
C THR A 138 1.82 10.57 11.00
N GLY A 139 1.26 10.37 9.82
CA GLY A 139 -0.13 10.69 9.53
C GLY A 139 -0.72 9.88 8.39
N ILE A 140 -2.04 9.90 8.29
CA ILE A 140 -2.76 9.26 7.18
C ILE A 140 -3.39 10.36 6.33
N TYR A 141 -3.09 10.33 5.04
CA TYR A 141 -3.75 11.16 4.02
C TYR A 141 -4.64 10.26 3.17
N VAL A 142 -5.95 10.49 3.23
CA VAL A 142 -6.94 9.74 2.46
C VAL A 142 -7.35 10.59 1.27
N VAL A 143 -7.36 10.02 0.07
CA VAL A 143 -7.94 10.63 -1.14
C VAL A 143 -9.15 9.81 -1.53
N ARG A 144 -10.35 10.38 -1.40
CA ARG A 144 -11.59 9.71 -1.81
C ARG A 144 -11.89 10.00 -3.27
N GLY A 145 -12.48 9.00 -3.94
CA GLY A 145 -12.80 9.00 -5.35
C GLY A 145 -13.52 7.70 -5.70
N LYS A 146 -13.47 7.25 -6.96
CA LYS A 146 -14.01 5.93 -7.35
C LYS A 146 -13.36 4.76 -6.60
N SER A 147 -12.10 4.93 -6.20
CA SER A 147 -11.38 4.06 -5.28
C SER A 147 -10.69 4.96 -4.25
N SER A 148 -10.97 4.74 -2.97
CA SER A 148 -10.28 5.46 -1.90
C SER A 148 -8.80 5.04 -1.89
N GLN A 149 -7.89 5.98 -1.73
CA GLN A 149 -6.47 5.68 -1.58
C GLN A 149 -5.96 6.20 -0.24
N ASP A 150 -5.34 5.32 0.53
CA ASP A 150 -4.75 5.64 1.81
C ASP A 150 -3.24 5.80 1.64
N TYR A 151 -2.74 6.97 2.01
CA TYR A 151 -1.32 7.27 2.04
C TYR A 151 -0.85 7.42 3.48
N VAL A 152 0.30 6.83 3.81
CA VAL A 152 1.03 7.14 5.03
C VAL A 152 2.00 8.27 4.74
N ILE A 153 1.91 9.33 5.53
CA ILE A 153 2.80 10.49 5.48
C ILE A 153 3.76 10.39 6.65
N LEU A 154 5.06 10.44 6.37
CA LEU A 154 6.13 10.44 7.36
C LEU A 154 6.86 11.77 7.29
N GLY A 155 7.00 12.46 8.42
CA GLY A 155 7.92 13.59 8.58
C GLY A 155 9.21 13.10 9.24
N LEU A 156 10.34 13.32 8.57
CA LEU A 156 11.65 12.90 9.03
C LEU A 156 12.39 14.03 9.77
N ASN A 157 13.41 13.67 10.55
CA ASN A 157 14.21 14.57 11.37
C ASN A 157 15.06 15.58 10.57
N ASP A 158 15.28 15.36 9.29
CA ASP A 158 15.92 16.28 8.35
C ASP A 158 14.93 17.25 7.68
N GLY A 159 13.63 17.12 8.00
CA GLY A 159 12.55 17.93 7.41
C GLY A 159 11.99 17.37 6.11
N GLU A 160 12.49 16.22 5.63
CA GLU A 160 11.90 15.53 4.50
C GLU A 160 10.51 14.98 4.83
N VAL A 161 9.59 15.06 3.87
CA VAL A 161 8.25 14.48 3.98
C VAL A 161 8.06 13.37 2.95
N VAL A 162 7.96 12.14 3.44
CA VAL A 162 7.80 10.93 2.62
C VAL A 162 6.33 10.57 2.53
N LYS A 163 5.82 10.36 1.31
CA LYS A 163 4.44 9.92 1.03
C LYS A 163 4.45 8.50 0.49
N ILE A 164 3.78 7.59 1.18
CA ILE A 164 3.79 6.16 0.88
C ILE A 164 2.37 5.71 0.58
N LEU A 165 2.13 5.18 -0.63
CA LEU A 165 0.86 4.57 -0.98
C LEU A 165 0.77 3.18 -0.33
N ILE A 166 -0.29 2.95 0.44
CA ILE A 166 -0.60 1.63 0.99
C ILE A 166 -1.66 0.98 0.10
N GLU A 167 -1.22 0.10 -0.80
CA GLU A 167 -2.14 -0.63 -1.67
C GLU A 167 -2.82 -1.78 -0.91
N PHE A 168 -4.15 -1.79 -0.95
CA PHE A 168 -5.02 -2.69 -0.19
C PHE A 168 -4.55 -4.15 -0.14
N GLY A 169 -4.28 -4.67 1.07
CA GLY A 169 -4.42 -6.10 1.37
C GLY A 169 -3.33 -6.75 2.22
N SER A 170 -2.08 -6.28 2.20
CA SER A 170 -1.00 -6.90 3.00
C SER A 170 -0.73 -6.16 4.32
N LEU A 171 -0.74 -4.84 4.30
CA LEU A 171 -0.54 -3.97 5.46
C LEU A 171 -1.54 -2.82 5.41
N SER A 172 -2.19 -2.48 6.54
CA SER A 172 -3.02 -1.27 6.60
C SER A 172 -2.16 -0.06 6.97
N ALA A 173 -2.58 1.16 6.59
CA ALA A 173 -1.89 2.39 6.99
C ALA A 173 -1.76 2.50 8.51
N ARG A 174 -2.78 2.03 9.25
CA ARG A 174 -2.78 1.98 10.71
C ARG A 174 -1.77 0.99 11.27
N ASP A 175 -1.73 -0.22 10.71
CA ASP A 175 -0.72 -1.22 11.10
C ASP A 175 0.68 -0.67 10.88
N PHE A 176 0.93 0.00 9.76
CA PHE A 176 2.25 0.52 9.44
C PHE A 176 2.69 1.62 10.41
N ILE A 177 1.82 2.59 10.70
CA ILE A 177 2.11 3.64 11.68
C ILE A 177 2.33 3.02 13.07
N ARG A 178 1.55 2.00 13.45
CA ARG A 178 1.78 1.29 14.71
C ARG A 178 3.14 0.61 14.76
N MET A 179 3.57 -0.03 13.67
CA MET A 179 4.91 -0.62 13.58
C MET A 179 5.99 0.43 13.81
N ILE A 180 5.86 1.62 13.20
CA ILE A 180 6.80 2.74 13.43
C ILE A 180 6.83 3.13 14.91
N HIS A 181 5.67 3.37 15.52
CA HIS A 181 5.58 3.79 16.93
C HIS A 181 6.17 2.73 17.87
N LEU A 182 5.87 1.45 17.67
CA LEU A 182 6.44 0.35 18.48
C LEU A 182 7.98 0.30 18.41
N ASN A 183 8.59 0.71 17.30
CA ASN A 183 10.03 0.71 17.14
C ASN A 183 10.69 2.02 17.59
N ASN A 184 9.93 3.12 17.63
CA ASN A 184 10.35 4.43 18.13
C ASN A 184 10.18 4.62 19.63
N GLU A 185 9.26 3.89 20.25
CA GLU A 185 9.21 3.69 21.69
C GLU A 185 10.47 2.90 22.10
N GLN A 186 11.64 3.54 22.17
CA GLN A 186 12.79 2.98 22.88
C GLN A 186 12.67 3.34 24.36
N PRO A 187 13.04 2.42 25.28
CA PRO A 187 13.18 2.72 26.71
C PRO A 187 14.25 3.78 26.98
#